data_AF-B8GK40-F1
#
_entry.id   AF-B8GK40-F1
#
_cell.length_a   1.000
_cell.length_b   1.000
_cell.length_c   1.000
_cell.angle_alpha   90.00
_cell.angle_beta   90.00
_cell.angle_gamma   90.00
#
_symmetry.space_group_name_H-M   'P 1'
#
loop_
_entity.id
_entity.type
_entity.pdbx_description
1 polymer ?
#
loop_
_entity_poly.entity_id
_entity_poly.type
_entity_poly.pdbx_seq_one_letter_code
_entity_poly.pdbx_strand_id
1 'polypeptide(L)'
;MMRRALCLVLLLSLVLFSSAAAQEITITSDQKEYYIQQGAQATIPLVLTNTYGHEVKGTLERTSVGDEGAGPESAVQSASFKIPDGAHSLNLHLGPYDQPMTLTVSLRFAYTEAGVDREVALSPLVVHVTANDPGQKNVKDPLVSTDLPAPRTTVPADQQGQGESIDQALQSGQIPSDAGALQNQFRQEENLTALRQTALEQVIENDSTIRDILASLQVQGFTVDDRQVTPVSNTTGQFLYHFAKKSGEEATLNGGMDNATLLFADQKSSALLSLPPLLEKNATYRAFADNLHGDGYSGVQTDINTTTNRTAVVALTWADRKENKATAAATVINNTTISGLTLHRPPAVPSNLIPMLLALLHPVVLTLLAVLCFAGGVILYRRWRRRRDSALALEVQSPFDYRKAAEDLLVMAAAYYAQGAPQRGYGSAGEALRLFLSYHYGDGTSSTDQEVLALPVGQGADLLKVQMILQRCSLVEFAKWSPDAEEFAGILAAVRGIIRDAGPKSGK
;
A
#
# COMPACT_ATOMS: atom_id res chain seq x y z
N MET A 1 -32.59 21.87 -17.34
CA MET A 1 -32.84 20.65 -16.54
C MET A 1 -31.90 19.49 -16.89
N MET A 2 -31.51 19.26 -18.16
CA MET A 2 -30.54 18.21 -18.55
C MET A 2 -29.18 18.23 -17.85
N ARG A 3 -28.61 19.41 -17.55
CA ARG A 3 -27.32 19.51 -16.82
C ARG A 3 -27.39 19.01 -15.37
N ARG A 4 -28.55 19.13 -14.71
CA ARG A 4 -28.74 18.67 -13.33
C ARG A 4 -28.98 17.17 -13.28
N ALA A 5 -29.68 16.61 -14.27
CA ALA A 5 -29.87 15.17 -14.41
C ALA A 5 -28.55 14.43 -14.74
N LEU A 6 -27.71 15.01 -15.60
CA LEU A 6 -26.41 14.42 -15.95
C LEU A 6 -25.44 14.38 -14.75
N CYS A 7 -25.37 15.46 -13.95
CA CYS A 7 -24.56 15.48 -12.73
C CYS A 7 -25.07 14.47 -11.68
N LEU A 8 -26.38 14.28 -11.56
CA LEU A 8 -26.96 13.37 -10.57
C LEU A 8 -26.71 11.90 -10.94
N VAL A 9 -26.75 11.55 -12.23
CA VAL A 9 -26.40 10.20 -12.72
C VAL A 9 -24.90 9.93 -12.56
N LEU A 10 -24.04 10.92 -12.81
CA LEU A 10 -22.59 10.80 -12.61
C LEU A 10 -22.23 10.64 -11.12
N LEU A 11 -22.92 11.36 -10.23
CA LEU A 11 -22.73 11.26 -8.78
C LEU A 11 -23.25 9.92 -8.24
N LEU A 12 -24.37 9.39 -8.78
CA LEU A 12 -24.90 8.07 -8.42
C LEU A 12 -23.98 6.93 -8.88
N SER A 13 -23.29 7.08 -10.02
CA SER A 13 -22.32 6.09 -10.50
C SER A 13 -21.02 6.04 -9.69
N LEU A 14 -20.66 7.13 -8.98
CA LEU A 14 -19.48 7.13 -8.10
C LEU A 14 -19.73 6.46 -6.75
N VAL A 15 -20.98 6.36 -6.29
CA VAL A 15 -21.33 5.73 -5.00
C VAL A 15 -21.46 4.20 -5.09
N LEU A 16 -21.51 3.63 -6.31
CA LEU A 16 -21.58 2.18 -6.52
C LEU A 16 -20.21 1.48 -6.55
N PHE A 17 -19.12 2.21 -6.36
CA PHE A 17 -17.79 1.65 -6.14
C PHE A 17 -17.45 1.64 -4.65
N SER A 18 -18.32 1.05 -3.82
CA SER A 18 -17.90 0.57 -2.51
C SER A 18 -16.94 -0.59 -2.78
N SER A 19 -15.64 -0.33 -2.70
CA SER A 19 -14.62 -1.38 -2.67
C SER A 19 -15.01 -2.39 -1.59
N ALA A 20 -15.38 -3.60 -2.01
CA ALA A 20 -15.45 -4.74 -1.10
C ALA A 20 -14.01 -4.98 -0.62
N ALA A 21 -13.64 -4.37 0.50
CA ALA A 21 -12.40 -4.69 1.18
C ALA A 21 -12.50 -6.14 1.62
N ALA A 22 -11.60 -6.99 1.13
CA ALA A 22 -11.45 -8.32 1.67
C ALA A 22 -11.10 -8.19 3.16
N GLN A 23 -11.75 -8.97 4.01
CA GLN A 23 -11.40 -9.01 5.43
C GLN A 23 -10.07 -9.74 5.59
N GLU A 24 -9.07 -9.02 6.09
CA GLU A 24 -7.70 -9.44 6.26
C GLU A 24 -7.05 -8.79 7.50
N ILE A 25 -5.94 -9.37 7.93
CA ILE A 25 -4.99 -8.76 8.86
C ILE A 25 -3.78 -8.29 8.07
N THR A 26 -3.34 -7.06 8.29
CA THR A 26 -2.10 -6.53 7.71
C THR A 26 -1.17 -6.03 8.79
N ILE A 27 0.12 -6.30 8.62
CA ILE A 27 1.23 -5.73 9.38
C ILE A 27 1.92 -4.75 8.43
N THR A 28 2.10 -3.51 8.86
CA THR A 28 2.77 -2.49 8.06
C THR A 28 3.89 -1.83 8.84
N SER A 29 4.92 -1.41 8.13
CA SER A 29 6.05 -0.65 8.65
C SER A 29 6.23 0.58 7.78
N ASP A 30 6.63 1.71 8.37
CA ASP A 30 6.81 2.96 7.62
C ASP A 30 8.11 2.99 6.80
N GLN A 31 9.05 2.08 7.08
CA GLN A 31 10.39 2.06 6.51
C GLN A 31 10.90 0.62 6.36
N LYS A 32 11.65 0.39 5.29
CA LYS A 32 12.36 -0.89 5.05
C LYS A 32 13.69 -1.00 5.79
N GLU A 33 14.36 0.13 5.95
CA GLU A 33 15.68 0.23 6.58
C GLU A 33 15.62 1.19 7.76
N TYR A 34 16.10 0.74 8.92
CA TYR A 34 16.19 1.54 10.14
C TYR A 34 17.64 1.75 10.52
N TYR A 35 18.04 3.00 10.75
CA TYR A 35 19.38 3.33 11.25
C TYR A 35 19.29 3.72 12.73
N ILE A 36 19.98 2.97 13.59
CA ILE A 36 19.91 3.10 15.05
C ILE A 36 21.31 3.36 15.58
N GLN A 37 21.42 4.23 16.58
CA GLN A 37 22.70 4.52 17.22
C GLN A 37 23.08 3.40 18.18
N GLN A 38 24.35 3.02 18.18
CA GLN A 38 24.94 2.06 19.12
C GLN A 38 24.64 2.46 20.58
N GLY A 39 24.28 1.48 21.40
CA GLY A 39 23.92 1.65 22.82
C GLY A 39 22.51 2.24 23.06
N ALA A 40 21.79 2.66 22.02
CA ALA A 40 20.40 3.07 22.13
C ALA A 40 19.47 1.85 22.06
N GLN A 41 18.31 1.94 22.74
CA GLN A 41 17.27 0.91 22.63
C GLN A 41 16.63 0.99 21.24
N ALA A 42 16.80 -0.06 20.45
CA ALA A 42 16.25 -0.15 19.11
C ALA A 42 14.73 -0.41 19.15
N THR A 43 13.92 0.55 18.70
CA THR A 43 12.46 0.43 18.61
C THR A 43 11.99 0.68 17.18
N ILE A 44 11.28 -0.29 16.60
CA ILE A 44 10.67 -0.20 15.27
C ILE A 44 9.15 -0.04 15.40
N PRO A 45 8.55 1.06 14.91
CA PRO A 45 7.10 1.22 14.91
C PRO A 45 6.47 0.41 13.77
N LEU A 46 5.45 -0.35 14.12
CA LEU A 46 4.63 -1.15 13.21
C LEU A 46 3.16 -0.78 13.41
N VAL A 47 2.35 -0.97 12.37
CA VAL A 47 0.90 -0.80 12.43
C VAL A 47 0.23 -2.10 12.00
N LEU A 48 -0.54 -2.68 12.92
CA LEU A 48 -1.36 -3.86 12.73
C LEU A 48 -2.77 -3.39 12.39
N THR A 49 -3.33 -3.82 11.28
CA THR A 49 -4.73 -3.53 10.93
C THR A 49 -5.50 -4.83 10.82
N ASN A 50 -6.57 -4.96 11.60
CA ASN A 50 -7.51 -6.07 11.52
C ASN A 50 -8.85 -5.54 10.97
N THR A 51 -9.36 -6.19 9.92
CA THR A 51 -10.62 -5.80 9.26
C THR A 51 -11.73 -6.84 9.38
N TYR A 52 -11.55 -7.86 10.24
CA TYR A 52 -12.55 -8.91 10.48
C TYR A 52 -13.75 -8.47 11.33
N GLY A 53 -13.67 -7.33 12.03
CA GLY A 53 -14.75 -6.86 12.90
C GLY A 53 -14.78 -7.51 14.29
N HIS A 54 -13.80 -8.36 14.62
CA HIS A 54 -13.62 -8.99 15.92
C HIS A 54 -12.13 -9.21 16.25
N GLU A 55 -11.81 -9.45 17.52
CA GLU A 55 -10.45 -9.76 17.96
C GLU A 55 -9.98 -11.12 17.40
N VAL A 56 -8.83 -11.13 16.74
CA VAL A 56 -8.22 -12.35 16.18
C VAL A 56 -7.03 -12.77 17.03
N LYS A 57 -7.00 -14.06 17.42
CA LYS A 57 -5.94 -14.65 18.23
C LYS A 57 -5.01 -15.47 17.34
N GLY A 58 -3.71 -15.37 17.59
CA GLY A 58 -2.70 -16.08 16.82
C GLY A 58 -1.36 -16.14 17.53
N THR A 59 -0.34 -16.52 16.78
CA THR A 59 1.06 -16.58 17.24
C THR A 59 1.88 -15.60 16.41
N LEU A 60 2.54 -14.66 17.09
CA LEU A 60 3.50 -13.75 16.48
C LEU A 60 4.91 -14.35 16.65
N GLU A 61 5.59 -14.54 15.54
CA GLU A 61 6.97 -15.01 15.46
C GLU A 61 7.86 -13.89 14.91
N ARG A 62 9.00 -13.71 15.55
CA ARG A 62 10.08 -12.81 15.15
C ARG A 62 11.33 -13.61 14.90
N THR A 63 11.93 -13.40 13.74
CA THR A 63 13.24 -13.94 13.39
C THR A 63 14.21 -12.79 13.20
N SER A 64 15.40 -12.88 13.81
CA SER A 64 16.44 -11.86 13.77
C SER A 64 17.76 -12.51 13.39
N VAL A 65 18.39 -12.08 12.30
CA VAL A 65 19.65 -12.62 11.78
C VAL A 65 20.67 -11.49 11.70
N GLY A 66 21.82 -11.63 12.37
CA GLY A 66 22.92 -10.67 12.30
C GLY A 66 23.99 -11.06 11.28
N ASP A 67 24.77 -10.09 10.82
CA ASP A 67 25.97 -10.34 10.01
C ASP A 67 27.04 -11.15 10.80
N GLU A 68 27.79 -12.01 10.09
CA GLU A 68 28.83 -12.87 10.65
C GLU A 68 29.81 -12.09 11.54
N GLY A 69 29.90 -12.48 12.81
CA GLY A 69 30.89 -11.99 13.77
C GLY A 69 30.52 -10.74 14.59
N ALA A 70 29.33 -10.15 14.39
CA ALA A 70 28.91 -8.95 15.13
C ALA A 70 27.48 -9.01 15.74
N GLY A 71 26.64 -9.98 15.35
CA GLY A 71 25.26 -10.13 15.87
C GLY A 71 24.87 -11.58 16.23
N PRO A 72 23.62 -11.83 16.66
CA PRO A 72 23.11 -13.19 16.88
C PRO A 72 23.08 -13.96 15.55
N GLU A 73 23.69 -15.14 15.49
CA GLU A 73 23.77 -15.98 14.28
C GLU A 73 22.37 -16.31 13.70
N SER A 74 21.37 -16.49 14.58
CA SER A 74 19.94 -16.43 14.27
C SER A 74 19.17 -16.51 15.60
N ALA A 75 18.21 -15.62 15.82
CA ALA A 75 17.36 -15.62 17.01
C ALA A 75 15.89 -15.63 16.59
N VAL A 76 15.18 -16.70 16.95
CA VAL A 76 13.73 -16.84 16.76
C VAL A 76 13.04 -16.68 18.11
N GLN A 77 12.00 -15.85 18.16
CA GLN A 77 11.15 -15.65 19.32
C GLN A 77 9.69 -15.71 18.91
N SER A 78 8.88 -16.44 19.65
CA SER A 78 7.45 -16.58 19.37
C SER A 78 6.62 -16.37 20.62
N ALA A 79 5.46 -15.74 20.46
CA ALA A 79 4.51 -15.51 21.55
C ALA A 79 3.07 -15.53 21.03
N SER A 80 2.15 -16.02 21.86
CA SER A 80 0.72 -15.89 21.58
C SER A 80 0.31 -14.42 21.66
N PHE A 81 -0.44 -13.97 20.66
CA PHE A 81 -0.82 -12.56 20.53
C PHE A 81 -2.26 -12.40 20.03
N LYS A 82 -2.89 -11.27 20.37
CA LYS A 82 -4.26 -10.95 19.98
C LYS A 82 -4.31 -9.59 19.31
N ILE A 83 -4.90 -9.55 18.13
CA ILE A 83 -5.05 -8.32 17.34
C ILE A 83 -6.50 -7.86 17.47
N PRO A 84 -6.76 -6.74 18.17
CA PRO A 84 -8.10 -6.20 18.26
C PRO A 84 -8.57 -5.68 16.90
N ASP A 85 -9.88 -5.47 16.76
CA ASP A 85 -10.45 -4.89 15.54
C ASP A 85 -9.91 -3.46 15.27
N GLY A 86 -9.71 -3.12 14.01
CA GLY A 86 -9.17 -1.83 13.58
C GLY A 86 -7.63 -1.75 13.55
N ALA A 87 -7.11 -0.52 13.50
CA ALA A 87 -5.67 -0.25 13.42
C ALA A 87 -5.05 -0.03 14.80
N HIS A 88 -3.95 -0.73 15.08
CA HIS A 88 -3.21 -0.71 16.35
C HIS A 88 -1.72 -0.53 16.09
N SER A 89 -1.07 0.31 16.89
CA SER A 89 0.39 0.49 16.79
C SER A 89 1.11 -0.52 17.68
N LEU A 90 2.13 -1.17 17.10
CA LEU A 90 3.02 -2.12 17.77
C LEU A 90 4.45 -1.58 17.70
N ASN A 91 5.12 -1.45 18.83
CA ASN A 91 6.54 -1.08 18.87
C ASN A 91 7.38 -2.34 19.10
N LEU A 92 8.23 -2.69 18.13
CA LEU A 92 9.12 -3.83 18.19
C LEU A 92 10.45 -3.43 18.82
N HIS A 93 10.77 -3.97 20.00
CA HIS A 93 12.03 -3.69 20.71
C HIS A 93 13.09 -4.75 20.38
N LEU A 94 14.20 -4.33 19.78
CA LEU A 94 15.30 -5.23 19.35
C LEU A 94 16.45 -5.32 20.36
N GLY A 95 16.33 -4.68 21.53
CA GLY A 95 17.36 -4.67 22.57
C GLY A 95 18.49 -3.67 22.29
N PRO A 96 19.35 -3.39 23.28
CA PRO A 96 20.51 -2.54 23.08
C PRO A 96 21.61 -3.29 22.33
N TYR A 97 22.19 -2.65 21.32
CA TYR A 97 23.31 -3.18 20.55
C TYR A 97 24.55 -2.34 20.78
N ASP A 98 25.56 -2.95 21.41
CA ASP A 98 26.78 -2.27 21.84
C ASP A 98 27.91 -2.34 20.79
N GLN A 99 27.63 -2.85 19.59
CA GLN A 99 28.56 -2.84 18.46
C GLN A 99 27.84 -2.50 17.15
N PRO A 100 28.52 -1.85 16.18
CA PRO A 100 27.95 -1.66 14.86
C PRO A 100 27.69 -3.01 14.17
N MET A 101 26.47 -3.19 13.67
CA MET A 101 26.04 -4.42 13.02
C MET A 101 24.85 -4.15 12.10
N THR A 102 24.63 -5.04 11.14
CA THR A 102 23.36 -5.10 10.40
C THR A 102 22.56 -6.29 10.89
N LEU A 103 21.27 -6.07 11.14
CA LEU A 103 20.31 -7.11 11.47
C LEU A 103 19.23 -7.18 10.41
N THR A 104 18.84 -8.39 10.03
CA THR A 104 17.63 -8.63 9.24
C THR A 104 16.55 -9.17 10.18
N VAL A 105 15.40 -8.50 10.22
CA VAL A 105 14.27 -8.83 11.11
C VAL A 105 13.04 -9.18 10.28
N SER A 106 12.52 -10.38 10.46
CA SER A 106 11.29 -10.86 9.82
C SER A 106 10.20 -11.08 10.87
N LEU A 107 8.96 -10.77 10.51
CA LEU A 107 7.79 -10.96 11.37
C LEU A 107 6.75 -11.80 10.66
N ARG A 108 6.19 -12.75 11.40
CA ARG A 108 5.15 -13.66 10.92
C ARG A 108 4.05 -13.76 11.97
N PHE A 109 2.80 -13.59 11.56
CA PHE A 109 1.64 -13.79 12.41
C PHE A 109 0.76 -14.90 11.85
N ALA A 110 0.69 -16.02 12.54
CA ALA A 110 -0.15 -17.16 12.17
C ALA A 110 -1.45 -17.14 13.00
N TYR A 111 -2.60 -17.26 12.35
CA TYR A 111 -3.92 -17.22 12.99
C TYR A 111 -4.92 -18.11 12.27
N THR A 112 -6.01 -18.47 12.95
CA THR A 112 -7.11 -19.25 12.36
C THR A 112 -8.35 -18.39 12.33
N GLU A 113 -8.91 -18.17 11.14
CA GLU A 113 -10.14 -17.39 10.97
C GLU A 113 -11.17 -18.21 10.17
N ALA A 114 -12.39 -18.33 10.70
CA ALA A 114 -13.45 -19.19 10.15
C ALA A 114 -13.00 -20.65 9.85
N GLY A 115 -12.05 -21.19 10.61
CA GLY A 115 -11.53 -22.56 10.44
C GLY A 115 -10.49 -22.71 9.31
N VAL A 116 -10.03 -21.60 8.74
CA VAL A 116 -8.95 -21.56 7.76
C VAL A 116 -7.72 -20.96 8.44
N ASP A 117 -6.62 -21.69 8.42
CA ASP A 117 -5.33 -21.19 8.91
C ASP A 117 -4.77 -20.18 7.92
N ARG A 118 -4.35 -19.04 8.43
CA ARG A 118 -3.84 -17.89 7.69
C ARG A 118 -2.57 -17.40 8.32
N GLU A 119 -1.75 -16.80 7.49
CA GLU A 119 -0.45 -16.27 7.87
C GLU A 119 -0.25 -14.93 7.21
N VAL A 120 0.21 -13.99 8.04
CA VAL A 120 0.58 -12.66 7.60
C VAL A 120 2.07 -12.50 7.85
N ALA A 121 2.85 -12.41 6.77
CA ALA A 121 4.29 -12.24 6.83
C ALA A 121 4.67 -10.83 6.38
N LEU A 122 5.39 -10.09 7.23
CA LEU A 122 6.04 -8.84 6.87
C LEU A 122 7.37 -9.17 6.19
N SER A 123 7.63 -8.53 5.05
CA SER A 123 8.92 -8.67 4.37
C SER A 123 10.07 -8.22 5.28
N PRO A 124 11.28 -8.80 5.14
CA PRO A 124 12.36 -8.54 6.08
C PRO A 124 12.74 -7.05 6.17
N LEU A 125 12.83 -6.56 7.40
CA LEU A 125 13.32 -5.22 7.75
C LEU A 125 14.82 -5.28 7.97
N VAL A 126 15.56 -4.28 7.48
CA VAL A 126 17.01 -4.19 7.70
C VAL A 126 17.29 -3.12 8.75
N VAL A 127 18.07 -3.46 9.76
CA VAL A 127 18.41 -2.58 10.88
C VAL A 127 19.91 -2.38 10.92
N HIS A 128 20.37 -1.16 10.67
CA HIS A 128 21.77 -0.79 10.75
C HIS A 128 22.05 -0.13 12.10
N VAL A 129 22.76 -0.83 12.96
CA VAL A 129 23.33 -0.26 14.19
C VAL A 129 24.63 0.44 13.80
N THR A 130 24.71 1.74 14.02
CA THR A 130 25.85 2.57 13.58
C THR A 130 26.46 3.32 14.77
N ALA A 131 27.79 3.53 14.72
CA ALA A 131 28.53 4.26 15.74
C ALA A 131 28.30 5.79 15.70
N ASN A 132 27.79 6.32 14.58
CA ASN A 132 27.55 7.75 14.36
C ASN A 132 26.04 8.06 14.48
N ASP A 133 25.69 9.31 14.80
CA ASP A 133 24.30 9.78 14.80
C ASP A 133 23.68 9.57 13.40
N PRO A 134 22.58 8.80 13.25
CA PRO A 134 22.01 8.40 11.96
C PRO A 134 21.31 9.53 11.18
N GLY A 135 21.52 10.80 11.56
CA GLY A 135 20.97 12.01 10.93
C GLY A 135 20.59 11.86 9.45
N GLN A 136 19.27 11.85 9.20
CA GLN A 136 18.58 11.85 7.90
C GLN A 136 18.78 10.64 6.96
N LYS A 137 19.12 9.44 7.45
CA LYS A 137 19.16 8.22 6.60
C LYS A 137 17.87 7.40 6.53
N ASN A 138 16.91 7.66 7.41
CA ASN A 138 15.61 6.99 7.41
C ASN A 138 14.72 7.54 6.29
N VAL A 139 14.68 6.84 5.16
CA VAL A 139 13.79 7.14 4.02
C VAL A 139 12.45 6.43 4.26
N LYS A 140 11.33 7.15 4.10
CA LYS A 140 10.00 6.55 4.15
C LYS A 140 9.79 5.64 2.93
N ASP A 141 9.86 4.34 3.15
CA ASP A 141 9.60 3.28 2.18
C ASP A 141 8.66 2.25 2.84
N PRO A 142 7.34 2.45 2.77
CA PRO A 142 6.39 1.70 3.57
C PRO A 142 6.27 0.25 3.08
N LEU A 143 6.35 -0.69 4.01
CA LEU A 143 6.09 -2.11 3.76
C LEU A 143 4.71 -2.51 4.22
N VAL A 144 4.11 -3.41 3.45
CA VAL A 144 2.83 -4.05 3.75
C VAL A 144 3.05 -5.55 3.70
N SER A 145 2.56 -6.25 4.71
CA SER A 145 2.58 -7.71 4.78
C SER A 145 1.68 -8.36 3.73
N THR A 146 1.96 -9.62 3.42
CA THR A 146 1.11 -10.45 2.55
C THR A 146 0.28 -11.42 3.39
N ASP A 147 -1.04 -11.46 3.22
CA ASP A 147 -1.94 -12.48 3.80
C ASP A 147 -1.99 -13.72 2.88
N LEU A 148 -1.58 -14.87 3.40
CA LEU A 148 -1.53 -16.16 2.68
C LEU A 148 -2.19 -17.26 3.52
N PRO A 149 -2.79 -18.30 2.90
CA PRO A 149 -3.21 -19.50 3.62
C PRO A 149 -2.00 -20.21 4.25
N ALA A 150 -2.07 -20.50 5.55
CA ALA A 150 -0.97 -21.06 6.32
C ALA A 150 -1.04 -22.60 6.45
N PRO A 151 0.09 -23.30 6.57
CA PRO A 151 0.12 -24.69 7.02
C PRO A 151 -0.13 -24.79 8.53
N ARG A 152 -0.92 -25.81 8.94
CA ARG A 152 -1.29 -26.09 10.33
C ARG A 152 -0.07 -26.20 11.26
N THR A 153 -0.05 -25.36 12.30
CA THR A 153 0.78 -25.58 13.49
C THR A 153 -0.15 -25.65 14.70
N THR A 154 -0.42 -26.85 15.21
CA THR A 154 -1.14 -27.03 16.48
C THR A 154 -0.17 -27.11 17.63
N VAL A 155 -0.27 -26.19 18.60
CA VAL A 155 0.28 -26.36 19.95
C VAL A 155 -0.79 -25.91 20.96
N PRO A 156 -0.94 -26.58 22.13
CA PRO A 156 -2.12 -26.49 22.97
C PRO A 156 -2.27 -25.13 23.66
N ALA A 157 -3.49 -24.61 23.66
CA ALA A 157 -3.89 -23.53 24.54
C ALA A 157 -4.27 -24.10 25.90
N ASP A 158 -3.48 -23.77 26.93
CA ASP A 158 -4.03 -23.43 28.24
C ASP A 158 -2.96 -22.73 29.09
N GLN A 159 -3.13 -21.43 29.28
CA GLN A 159 -2.92 -20.75 30.56
C GLN A 159 -3.58 -19.37 30.53
N GLN A 160 -4.50 -19.16 31.49
CA GLN A 160 -5.16 -17.88 31.74
C GLN A 160 -4.15 -16.87 32.30
N GLY A 161 -3.99 -15.73 31.62
CA GLY A 161 -3.26 -14.57 32.11
C GLY A 161 -3.84 -13.28 31.55
N GLN A 162 -4.27 -12.37 32.43
CA GLN A 162 -4.78 -11.05 32.10
C GLN A 162 -3.64 -10.14 31.62
N GLY A 163 -3.86 -9.47 30.48
CA GLY A 163 -3.25 -8.19 30.09
C GLY A 163 -1.77 -7.98 30.38
N GLU A 164 -0.88 -8.76 29.78
CA GLU A 164 0.55 -8.42 29.71
C GLU A 164 0.87 -7.69 28.40
N SER A 165 1.76 -6.69 28.48
CA SER A 165 2.32 -6.01 27.31
C SER A 165 3.23 -6.96 26.52
N ILE A 166 3.24 -6.84 25.20
CA ILE A 166 4.00 -7.71 24.27
C ILE A 166 5.48 -7.73 24.61
N ASP A 167 6.03 -6.60 25.04
CA ASP A 167 7.42 -6.49 25.49
C ASP A 167 7.71 -7.37 26.69
N GLN A 168 6.75 -7.54 27.58
CA GLN A 168 6.88 -8.37 28.78
C GLN A 168 6.76 -9.86 28.45
N ALA A 169 5.90 -10.23 27.49
CA ALA A 169 5.78 -11.60 26.97
C ALA A 169 7.01 -12.03 26.14
N LEU A 170 7.64 -11.10 25.42
CA LEU A 170 8.89 -11.34 24.68
C LEU A 170 10.13 -11.29 25.57
N GLN A 171 10.11 -10.50 26.66
CA GLN A 171 11.21 -10.43 27.64
C GLN A 171 11.16 -11.54 28.70
N SER A 172 9.99 -12.10 29.00
CA SER A 172 9.83 -13.20 29.98
C SER A 172 10.35 -14.55 29.47
N GLY A 173 10.74 -14.63 28.20
CA GLY A 173 11.55 -15.72 27.64
C GLY A 173 13.01 -15.75 28.13
N GLN A 174 13.29 -15.33 29.37
CA GLN A 174 14.61 -15.43 29.96
C GLN A 174 14.99 -16.91 30.13
N ILE A 175 15.96 -17.31 29.32
CA ILE A 175 16.79 -18.49 29.49
C ILE A 175 17.26 -18.58 30.95
N PRO A 176 16.97 -19.66 31.69
CA PRO A 176 17.60 -19.94 32.96
C PRO A 176 19.11 -19.94 32.77
N SER A 177 19.84 -19.32 33.71
CA SER A 177 21.28 -19.07 33.75
C SER A 177 22.22 -20.30 33.67
N ASP A 178 21.71 -21.44 33.23
CA ASP A 178 22.43 -22.68 33.02
C ASP A 178 22.80 -22.81 31.52
N ALA A 179 23.69 -21.93 31.06
CA ALA A 179 24.09 -21.83 29.65
C ALA A 179 24.57 -23.18 29.06
N GLY A 180 25.13 -24.06 29.89
CA GLY A 180 25.49 -25.42 29.49
C GLY A 180 24.28 -26.34 29.25
N ALA A 181 23.23 -26.24 30.07
CA ALA A 181 22.01 -27.02 29.89
C ALA A 181 21.23 -26.54 28.66
N LEU A 182 21.18 -25.22 28.43
CA LEU A 182 20.55 -24.65 27.24
C LEU A 182 21.34 -24.95 25.96
N GLN A 183 22.67 -24.84 25.98
CA GLN A 183 23.49 -25.22 24.82
C GLN A 183 23.32 -26.71 24.49
N ASN A 184 23.20 -27.56 25.51
CA ASN A 184 22.87 -28.97 25.32
C ASN A 184 21.44 -29.15 24.77
N GLN A 185 20.48 -28.34 25.21
CA GLN A 185 19.12 -28.35 24.69
C GLN A 185 19.05 -27.89 23.22
N PHE A 186 19.74 -26.80 22.84
CA PHE A 186 19.83 -26.35 21.45
C PHE A 186 20.47 -27.41 20.56
N ARG A 187 21.60 -27.99 20.98
CA ARG A 187 22.21 -29.12 20.26
C ARG A 187 21.29 -30.32 20.16
N GLN A 188 20.52 -30.61 21.20
CA GLN A 188 19.56 -31.71 21.18
C GLN A 188 18.40 -31.41 20.22
N GLU A 189 17.92 -30.18 20.18
CA GLU A 189 16.85 -29.73 19.28
C GLU A 189 17.30 -29.67 17.83
N GLU A 190 18.51 -29.20 17.55
CA GLU A 190 19.17 -29.27 16.23
C GLU A 190 19.31 -30.72 15.78
N ASN A 191 19.82 -31.61 16.65
CA ASN A 191 19.94 -33.04 16.35
C ASN A 191 18.56 -33.67 16.08
N LEU A 192 17.54 -33.33 16.87
CA LEU A 192 16.17 -33.81 16.66
C LEU A 192 15.58 -33.29 15.35
N THR A 193 15.86 -32.04 14.99
CA THR A 193 15.41 -31.44 13.73
C THR A 193 16.09 -32.09 12.54
N ALA A 194 17.41 -32.33 12.61
CA ALA A 194 18.15 -33.07 11.59
C ALA A 194 17.62 -34.51 11.44
N LEU A 195 17.35 -35.22 12.54
CA LEU A 195 16.76 -36.55 12.52
C LEU A 195 15.35 -36.56 11.89
N ARG A 196 14.52 -35.57 12.24
CA ARG A 196 13.18 -35.39 11.66
C ARG A 196 13.28 -35.12 10.16
N GLN A 197 14.22 -34.28 9.75
CA GLN A 197 14.44 -33.95 8.34
C GLN A 197 14.83 -35.22 7.56
N THR A 198 15.82 -35.98 8.02
CA THR A 198 16.22 -37.24 7.36
C THR A 198 15.08 -38.27 7.35
N ALA A 199 14.30 -38.39 8.42
CA ALA A 199 13.16 -39.29 8.45
C ALA A 199 12.06 -38.88 7.47
N LEU A 200 11.75 -37.58 7.39
CA LEU A 200 10.76 -37.05 6.46
C LEU A 200 11.24 -37.20 5.00
N GLU A 201 12.51 -36.93 4.73
CA GLU A 201 13.14 -37.17 3.41
C GLU A 201 12.95 -38.62 2.97
N GLN A 202 13.21 -39.59 3.84
CA GLN A 202 12.97 -41.01 3.53
C GLN A 202 11.50 -41.31 3.23
N VAL A 203 10.58 -40.68 3.95
CA VAL A 203 9.13 -40.83 3.71
C VAL A 203 8.73 -40.24 2.36
N ILE A 204 9.25 -39.07 2.00
CA ILE A 204 9.04 -38.43 0.69
C ILE A 204 9.61 -39.28 -0.44
N GLU A 205 10.85 -39.77 -0.30
CA GLU A 205 11.52 -40.59 -1.33
C GLU A 205 10.87 -41.97 -1.51
N ASN A 206 10.18 -42.49 -0.49
CA ASN A 206 9.45 -43.75 -0.58
C ASN A 206 8.03 -43.60 -1.14
N ASP A 207 7.48 -42.37 -1.20
CA ASP A 207 6.17 -42.14 -1.78
C ASP A 207 6.15 -42.52 -3.28
N SER A 208 5.12 -43.25 -3.70
CA SER A 208 5.02 -43.74 -5.08
C SER A 208 4.82 -42.62 -6.09
N THR A 209 4.03 -41.61 -5.75
CA THR A 209 3.70 -40.50 -6.65
C THR A 209 4.89 -39.58 -6.82
N ILE A 210 5.61 -39.30 -5.74
CA ILE A 210 6.87 -38.53 -5.83
C ILE A 210 7.91 -39.26 -6.67
N ARG A 211 8.09 -40.58 -6.47
CA ARG A 211 9.01 -41.36 -7.31
C ARG A 211 8.65 -41.33 -8.79
N ASP A 212 7.36 -41.44 -9.11
CA ASP A 212 6.89 -41.36 -10.50
C ASP A 212 7.19 -39.97 -11.12
N ILE A 213 6.98 -38.88 -10.36
CA ILE A 213 7.29 -37.51 -10.80
C ILE A 213 8.80 -37.34 -11.01
N LEU A 214 9.63 -37.76 -10.05
CA LEU A 214 11.09 -37.67 -10.14
C LEU A 214 11.64 -38.47 -11.32
N ALA A 215 11.15 -39.70 -11.52
CA ALA A 215 11.53 -40.53 -12.65
C ALA A 215 11.13 -39.87 -13.99
N SER A 216 9.93 -39.30 -14.07
CA SER A 216 9.45 -38.59 -15.25
C SER A 216 10.33 -37.38 -15.61
N LEU A 217 10.68 -36.56 -14.62
CA LEU A 217 11.57 -35.41 -14.80
C LEU A 217 12.97 -35.84 -15.25
N GLN A 218 13.51 -36.90 -14.63
CA GLN A 218 14.83 -37.42 -14.97
C GLN A 218 14.90 -37.96 -16.40
N VAL A 219 13.88 -38.70 -16.87
CA VAL A 219 13.79 -39.18 -18.26
C VAL A 219 13.77 -38.01 -19.25
N GLN A 220 13.20 -36.86 -18.85
CA GLN A 220 13.15 -35.65 -19.66
C GLN A 220 14.43 -34.79 -19.58
N GLY A 221 15.44 -35.27 -18.86
CA GLY A 221 16.76 -34.66 -18.77
C GLY A 221 16.92 -33.61 -17.67
N PHE A 222 15.94 -33.45 -16.80
CA PHE A 222 16.06 -32.60 -15.61
C PHE A 222 16.90 -33.29 -14.54
N THR A 223 17.78 -32.53 -13.90
CA THR A 223 18.58 -32.96 -12.74
C THR A 223 18.23 -32.12 -11.54
N VAL A 224 18.20 -32.73 -10.35
CA VAL A 224 17.96 -32.01 -9.10
C VAL A 224 19.13 -31.07 -8.85
N ASP A 225 18.82 -29.79 -8.67
CA ASP A 225 19.78 -28.71 -8.35
C ASP A 225 19.80 -28.43 -6.85
N ASP A 226 18.62 -28.27 -6.24
CA ASP A 226 18.44 -28.02 -4.81
C ASP A 226 17.28 -28.85 -4.23
N ARG A 227 17.37 -29.17 -2.93
CA ARG A 227 16.33 -29.85 -2.16
C ARG A 227 16.18 -29.19 -0.81
N GLN A 228 14.95 -28.79 -0.50
CA GLN A 228 14.61 -28.24 0.79
C GLN A 228 13.49 -29.06 1.40
N VAL A 229 13.68 -29.50 2.64
CA VAL A 229 12.67 -30.24 3.41
C VAL A 229 12.51 -29.56 4.75
N THR A 230 11.27 -29.15 5.04
CA THR A 230 10.91 -28.47 6.29
C THR A 230 10.04 -29.41 7.13
N PRO A 231 10.62 -30.13 8.11
CA PRO A 231 9.88 -31.10 8.90
C PRO A 231 9.03 -30.44 9.99
N VAL A 232 7.81 -30.93 10.17
CA VAL A 232 6.97 -30.70 11.36
C VAL A 232 7.10 -31.89 12.32
N SER A 233 7.20 -33.10 11.77
CA SER A 233 7.46 -34.35 12.48
C SER A 233 8.32 -35.27 11.59
N ASN A 234 8.56 -36.50 12.04
CA ASN A 234 9.27 -37.50 11.23
C ASN A 234 8.50 -37.91 9.96
N THR A 235 7.20 -37.59 9.86
CA THR A 235 6.29 -38.07 8.81
C THR A 235 5.40 -36.96 8.23
N THR A 236 5.47 -35.75 8.77
CA THR A 236 4.68 -34.58 8.37
C THR A 236 5.63 -33.40 8.11
N GLY A 237 5.39 -32.65 7.04
CA GLY A 237 6.18 -31.48 6.69
C GLY A 237 6.04 -31.11 5.22
N GLN A 238 6.88 -30.17 4.76
CA GLN A 238 6.86 -29.69 3.38
C GLN A 238 8.19 -29.97 2.69
N PHE A 239 8.15 -30.02 1.36
CA PHE A 239 9.34 -30.18 0.54
C PHE A 239 9.27 -29.34 -0.72
N LEU A 240 10.43 -28.84 -1.15
CA LEU A 240 10.63 -28.07 -2.37
C LEU A 240 11.88 -28.58 -3.07
N TYR A 241 11.72 -29.15 -4.27
CA TYR A 241 12.83 -29.60 -5.09
C TYR A 241 12.95 -28.68 -6.30
N HIS A 242 14.16 -28.23 -6.57
CA HIS A 242 14.50 -27.48 -7.77
C HIS A 242 15.24 -28.36 -8.75
N PHE A 243 14.88 -28.24 -10.03
CA PHE A 243 15.49 -28.98 -11.10
C PHE A 243 15.92 -28.04 -12.20
N ALA A 244 17.08 -28.32 -12.76
CA ALA A 244 17.61 -27.62 -13.92
C ALA A 244 17.94 -28.62 -15.02
N LYS A 245 17.81 -28.17 -16.27
CA LYS A 245 18.22 -28.90 -17.46
C LYS A 245 19.35 -28.15 -18.15
N LYS A 246 20.23 -28.88 -18.83
CA LYS A 246 21.39 -28.27 -19.53
C LYS A 246 21.00 -27.26 -20.63
N SER A 247 19.76 -27.31 -21.11
CA SER A 247 19.16 -26.35 -22.04
C SER A 247 18.83 -24.98 -21.39
N GLY A 248 18.88 -24.88 -20.06
CA GLY A 248 18.44 -23.70 -19.30
C GLY A 248 16.96 -23.74 -18.88
N GLU A 249 16.26 -24.85 -19.13
CA GLU A 249 14.89 -25.07 -18.65
C GLU A 249 14.90 -25.46 -17.18
N GLU A 250 13.96 -24.92 -16.40
CA GLU A 250 13.86 -25.14 -14.94
C GLU A 250 12.52 -25.78 -14.58
N ALA A 251 12.52 -26.57 -13.52
CA ALA A 251 11.30 -27.13 -12.95
C ALA A 251 11.37 -27.11 -11.41
N THR A 252 10.20 -27.07 -10.79
CA THR A 252 10.05 -27.11 -9.32
C THR A 252 9.02 -28.16 -8.94
N LEU A 253 9.27 -28.88 -7.86
CA LEU A 253 8.29 -29.77 -7.23
C LEU A 253 8.11 -29.34 -5.78
N ASN A 254 6.96 -28.78 -5.47
CA ASN A 254 6.57 -28.40 -4.12
C ASN A 254 5.51 -29.37 -3.59
N GLY A 255 5.57 -29.76 -2.32
CA GLY A 255 4.53 -30.63 -1.77
C GLY A 255 4.52 -30.71 -0.26
N GLY A 256 3.50 -31.40 0.24
CA GLY A 256 3.28 -31.57 1.68
C GLY A 256 2.96 -33.02 2.02
N MET A 257 3.54 -33.49 3.12
CA MET A 257 3.24 -34.78 3.72
C MET A 257 2.48 -34.57 5.03
N ASP A 258 1.50 -35.41 5.32
CA ASP A 258 0.87 -35.54 6.63
C ASP A 258 0.77 -37.02 7.01
N ASN A 259 1.33 -37.38 8.17
CA ASN A 259 1.33 -38.75 8.68
C ASN A 259 1.78 -39.78 7.64
N ALA A 260 2.87 -39.48 6.93
CA ALA A 260 3.46 -40.28 5.85
C ALA A 260 2.58 -40.44 4.61
N THR A 261 1.54 -39.61 4.47
CA THR A 261 0.67 -39.58 3.31
C THR A 261 0.87 -38.27 2.56
N LEU A 262 0.98 -38.33 1.23
CA LEU A 262 1.08 -37.15 0.38
C LEU A 262 -0.24 -36.35 0.40
N LEU A 263 -0.19 -35.08 0.80
CA LEU A 263 -1.31 -34.16 0.71
C LEU A 263 -1.46 -33.62 -0.71
N PHE A 264 -0.36 -33.08 -1.23
CA PHE A 264 -0.28 -32.55 -2.58
C PHE A 264 1.18 -32.54 -3.09
N ALA A 265 1.31 -32.50 -4.41
CA ALA A 265 2.55 -32.32 -5.14
C ALA A 265 2.26 -31.38 -6.33
N ASP A 266 2.70 -30.13 -6.23
CA ASP A 266 2.63 -29.09 -7.24
C ASP A 266 3.95 -29.03 -8.01
N GLN A 267 3.90 -29.48 -9.26
CA GLN A 267 5.01 -29.49 -10.19
C GLN A 267 4.84 -28.36 -11.19
N LYS A 268 5.86 -27.53 -11.36
CA LYS A 268 5.89 -26.46 -12.37
C LYS A 268 7.13 -26.59 -13.21
N SER A 269 7.03 -26.26 -14.49
CA SER A 269 8.14 -26.34 -15.44
C SER A 269 8.06 -25.21 -16.45
N SER A 270 9.20 -24.58 -16.73
CA SER A 270 9.36 -23.57 -17.80
C SER A 270 9.45 -24.19 -19.20
N ALA A 271 9.12 -25.47 -19.31
CA ALA A 271 9.07 -26.23 -20.55
C ALA A 271 7.84 -27.13 -20.57
N LEU A 272 7.39 -27.51 -21.77
CA LEU A 272 6.31 -28.46 -21.91
C LEU A 272 6.81 -29.86 -21.51
N LEU A 273 6.31 -30.37 -20.39
CA LEU A 273 6.67 -31.72 -19.95
C LEU A 273 5.95 -32.77 -20.78
N SER A 274 6.59 -33.93 -20.97
CA SER A 274 5.93 -35.11 -21.51
C SER A 274 4.75 -35.46 -20.61
N LEU A 275 3.56 -35.43 -21.21
CA LEU A 275 2.33 -35.65 -20.49
C LEU A 275 2.18 -37.11 -20.10
N PRO A 276 1.38 -37.42 -19.07
CA PRO A 276 0.92 -38.78 -18.85
C PRO A 276 0.36 -39.36 -20.17
N PRO A 277 0.70 -40.61 -20.57
CA PRO A 277 0.32 -41.19 -21.86
C PRO A 277 -1.18 -41.14 -22.19
N LEU A 278 -2.03 -40.98 -21.18
CA LEU A 278 -3.48 -40.81 -21.34
C LEU A 278 -3.88 -39.46 -21.93
N LEU A 279 -3.19 -38.38 -21.56
CA LEU A 279 -3.41 -37.06 -22.13
C LEU A 279 -2.90 -37.00 -23.57
N GLU A 280 -1.74 -37.59 -23.86
CA GLU A 280 -1.20 -37.67 -25.22
C GLU A 280 -2.11 -38.45 -26.19
N LYS A 281 -2.80 -39.48 -25.69
CA LYS A 281 -3.75 -40.28 -26.49
C LYS A 281 -5.14 -39.63 -26.60
N ASN A 282 -5.43 -38.59 -25.84
CA ASN A 282 -6.74 -37.93 -25.85
C ASN A 282 -6.95 -37.13 -27.14
N ALA A 283 -8.01 -37.45 -27.89
CA ALA A 283 -8.29 -36.82 -29.18
C ALA A 283 -8.56 -35.31 -29.07
N THR A 284 -9.27 -34.88 -28.02
CA THR A 284 -9.60 -33.47 -27.79
C THR A 284 -8.35 -32.66 -27.44
N TYR A 285 -7.46 -33.22 -26.61
CA TYR A 285 -6.18 -32.60 -26.31
C TYR A 285 -5.32 -32.42 -27.56
N ARG A 286 -5.18 -33.48 -28.38
CA ARG A 286 -4.44 -33.39 -29.65
C ARG A 286 -5.03 -32.34 -30.58
N ALA A 287 -6.36 -32.27 -30.70
CA ALA A 287 -7.01 -31.22 -31.47
C ALA A 287 -6.70 -29.82 -30.94
N PHE A 288 -6.59 -29.60 -29.63
CA PHE A 288 -6.16 -28.31 -29.07
C PHE A 288 -4.70 -28.00 -29.38
N ALA A 289 -3.80 -28.96 -29.18
CA ALA A 289 -2.38 -28.81 -29.47
C ALA A 289 -2.12 -28.52 -30.96
N ASP A 290 -2.78 -29.26 -31.86
CA ASP A 290 -2.67 -29.09 -33.31
C ASP A 290 -3.19 -27.72 -33.77
N ASN A 291 -4.36 -27.30 -33.25
CA ASN A 291 -4.93 -25.97 -33.56
C ASN A 291 -4.02 -24.84 -33.06
N LEU A 292 -3.51 -24.93 -31.83
CA LEU A 292 -2.60 -23.92 -31.28
C LEU A 292 -1.29 -23.85 -32.07
N HIS A 293 -0.74 -25.01 -32.47
CA HIS A 293 0.43 -25.06 -33.31
C HIS A 293 0.19 -24.40 -34.69
N GLY A 294 -0.96 -24.68 -35.31
CA GLY A 294 -1.40 -24.03 -36.55
C GLY A 294 -1.58 -22.52 -36.41
N ASP A 295 -2.02 -22.05 -35.24
CA ASP A 295 -2.18 -20.63 -34.89
C ASP A 295 -0.84 -19.94 -34.53
N GLY A 296 0.28 -20.66 -34.61
CA GLY A 296 1.62 -20.12 -34.35
C GLY A 296 2.03 -20.04 -32.87
N TYR A 297 1.34 -20.78 -32.00
CA TYR A 297 1.69 -20.92 -30.59
C TYR A 297 2.74 -22.02 -30.39
N SER A 298 3.66 -21.79 -29.44
CA SER A 298 4.65 -22.78 -28.97
C SER A 298 4.46 -23.05 -27.48
N GLY A 299 4.65 -24.30 -27.05
CA GLY A 299 4.49 -24.71 -25.65
C GLY A 299 5.61 -24.13 -24.79
N VAL A 300 5.25 -23.48 -23.68
CA VAL A 300 6.22 -22.75 -22.84
C VAL A 300 6.16 -23.12 -21.37
N GLN A 301 5.06 -23.71 -20.88
CA GLN A 301 4.94 -24.00 -19.46
C GLN A 301 4.02 -25.19 -19.19
N THR A 302 4.33 -25.94 -18.14
CA THR A 302 3.50 -27.01 -17.61
C THR A 302 3.38 -26.87 -16.10
N ASP A 303 2.14 -26.90 -15.60
CA ASP A 303 1.81 -26.94 -14.18
C ASP A 303 0.97 -28.20 -13.90
N ILE A 304 1.36 -29.00 -12.92
CA ILE A 304 0.69 -30.26 -12.55
C ILE A 304 0.56 -30.29 -11.03
N ASN A 305 -0.67 -30.24 -10.53
CA ASN A 305 -0.93 -30.39 -9.11
C ASN A 305 -1.62 -31.73 -8.83
N THR A 306 -0.93 -32.64 -8.14
CA THR A 306 -1.43 -33.96 -7.77
C THR A 306 -1.81 -34.00 -6.29
N THR A 307 -3.01 -34.48 -5.96
CA THR A 307 -3.52 -34.57 -4.58
C THR A 307 -3.53 -36.02 -4.06
N THR A 308 -3.78 -36.21 -2.76
CA THR A 308 -3.82 -37.52 -2.06
C THR A 308 -4.64 -38.61 -2.76
N ASN A 309 -5.71 -38.23 -3.45
CA ASN A 309 -6.57 -39.17 -4.19
C ASN A 309 -6.07 -39.45 -5.62
N ARG A 310 -4.77 -39.24 -5.89
CA ARG A 310 -4.14 -39.33 -7.23
C ARG A 310 -4.92 -38.59 -8.30
N THR A 311 -5.55 -37.48 -7.90
CA THR A 311 -6.22 -36.57 -8.81
C THR A 311 -5.22 -35.48 -9.15
N ALA A 312 -4.85 -35.39 -10.42
CA ALA A 312 -3.91 -34.42 -10.95
C ALA A 312 -4.65 -33.37 -11.79
N VAL A 313 -4.46 -32.10 -11.49
CA VAL A 313 -4.87 -30.99 -12.35
C VAL A 313 -3.66 -30.61 -13.18
N VAL A 314 -3.74 -30.80 -14.49
CA VAL A 314 -2.69 -30.52 -15.46
C VAL A 314 -3.08 -29.28 -16.25
N ALA A 315 -2.26 -28.23 -16.18
CA ALA A 315 -2.39 -27.03 -16.98
C ALA A 315 -1.16 -26.90 -17.90
N LEU A 316 -1.43 -26.74 -19.19
CA LEU A 316 -0.42 -26.59 -20.22
C LEU A 316 -0.61 -25.23 -20.86
N THR A 317 0.45 -24.45 -20.93
CA THR A 317 0.40 -23.11 -21.48
C THR A 317 1.29 -23.00 -22.71
N TRP A 318 0.72 -22.44 -23.76
CA TRP A 318 1.40 -22.08 -24.99
C TRP A 318 1.39 -20.56 -25.15
N ALA A 319 2.41 -20.01 -25.80
CA ALA A 319 2.49 -18.59 -26.14
C ALA A 319 2.70 -18.40 -27.64
N ASP A 320 2.07 -17.38 -28.23
CA ASP A 320 2.36 -16.93 -29.59
C ASP A 320 3.53 -15.92 -29.62
N ARG A 321 3.92 -15.46 -30.82
CA ARG A 321 4.99 -14.45 -30.98
C ARG A 321 4.70 -13.09 -30.35
N LYS A 322 3.46 -12.83 -29.94
CA LYS A 322 3.01 -11.60 -29.27
C LYS A 322 2.82 -11.83 -27.76
N GLU A 323 3.31 -12.96 -27.24
CA GLU A 323 3.18 -13.38 -25.85
C GLU A 323 1.73 -13.59 -25.37
N ASN A 324 0.77 -13.75 -26.30
CA ASN A 324 -0.58 -14.16 -25.92
C ASN A 324 -0.52 -15.60 -25.43
N LYS A 325 -1.02 -15.85 -24.22
CA LYS A 325 -1.00 -17.18 -23.59
C LYS A 325 -2.31 -17.91 -23.81
N ALA A 326 -2.25 -19.14 -24.31
CA ALA A 326 -3.37 -20.05 -24.33
C ALA A 326 -3.11 -21.19 -23.34
N THR A 327 -4.09 -21.53 -22.50
CA THR A 327 -3.92 -22.55 -21.46
C THR A 327 -4.98 -23.64 -21.60
N ALA A 328 -4.53 -24.89 -21.72
CA ALA A 328 -5.41 -26.06 -21.64
C ALA A 328 -5.29 -26.67 -20.26
N ALA A 329 -6.42 -26.77 -19.54
CA ALA A 329 -6.49 -27.39 -18.22
C ALA A 329 -7.29 -28.69 -18.29
N ALA A 330 -6.79 -29.73 -17.63
CA ALA A 330 -7.41 -31.05 -17.56
C ALA A 330 -7.32 -31.60 -16.13
N THR A 331 -8.36 -32.29 -15.67
CA THR A 331 -8.32 -33.05 -14.42
C THR A 331 -8.18 -34.53 -14.73
N VAL A 332 -7.10 -35.16 -14.29
CA VAL A 332 -6.83 -36.60 -14.43
C VAL A 332 -7.09 -37.27 -13.09
N ILE A 333 -8.04 -38.20 -13.05
CA ILE A 333 -8.38 -38.96 -11.84
C ILE A 333 -7.70 -40.33 -11.92
N ASN A 334 -6.95 -40.69 -10.87
CA ASN A 334 -6.28 -41.98 -10.70
C ASN A 334 -5.41 -42.42 -11.88
N ASN A 335 -4.82 -41.47 -12.63
CA ASN A 335 -4.10 -41.78 -13.88
C ASN A 335 -4.89 -42.70 -14.81
N THR A 336 -6.22 -42.57 -14.90
CA THR A 336 -7.07 -43.42 -15.74
C THR A 336 -8.15 -42.64 -16.49
N THR A 337 -8.74 -41.61 -15.86
CA THR A 337 -9.88 -40.88 -16.43
C THR A 337 -9.56 -39.40 -16.55
N ILE A 338 -9.84 -38.80 -17.71
CA ILE A 338 -9.72 -37.35 -17.93
C ILE A 338 -11.13 -36.73 -17.80
N SER A 339 -11.27 -35.72 -16.94
CA SER A 339 -12.47 -34.94 -16.74
C SER A 339 -12.17 -33.45 -16.94
N GLY A 340 -13.11 -32.71 -17.52
CA GLY A 340 -13.05 -31.24 -17.56
C GLY A 340 -11.93 -30.63 -18.41
N LEU A 341 -11.63 -31.17 -19.59
CA LEU A 341 -10.66 -30.56 -20.51
C LEU A 341 -11.21 -29.23 -21.06
N THR A 342 -10.58 -28.12 -20.69
CA THR A 342 -10.99 -26.77 -21.11
C THR A 342 -9.81 -26.01 -21.70
N LEU A 343 -10.06 -25.21 -22.74
CA LEU A 343 -9.06 -24.34 -23.37
C LEU A 343 -9.46 -22.89 -23.12
N HIS A 344 -8.61 -22.16 -22.41
CA HIS A 344 -8.74 -20.73 -22.23
C HIS A 344 -7.84 -20.00 -23.23
N ARG A 345 -8.44 -19.14 -24.06
CA ARG A 345 -7.71 -18.20 -24.94
C ARG A 345 -8.11 -16.77 -24.54
N PRO A 346 -7.17 -15.81 -24.51
CA PRO A 346 -7.53 -14.41 -24.40
C PRO A 346 -8.45 -14.06 -25.56
N PRO A 347 -9.51 -13.26 -25.32
CA PRO A 347 -10.41 -12.86 -26.39
C PRO A 347 -9.60 -12.15 -27.46
N ALA A 348 -9.65 -12.65 -28.69
CA ALA A 348 -9.04 -12.00 -29.84
C ALA A 348 -9.72 -10.63 -29.99
N VAL A 349 -9.11 -9.57 -29.49
CA VAL A 349 -9.56 -8.21 -29.77
C VAL A 349 -9.28 -8.00 -31.25
N PRO A 350 -10.29 -7.88 -32.13
CA PRO A 350 -10.02 -7.65 -33.53
C PRO A 350 -9.20 -6.36 -33.64
N SER A 351 -8.05 -6.44 -34.30
CA SER A 351 -7.04 -5.37 -34.45
C SER A 351 -7.59 -4.05 -34.99
N ASN A 352 -8.83 -4.06 -35.44
CA ASN A 352 -9.51 -2.97 -36.12
C ASN A 352 -10.41 -2.14 -35.17
N LEU A 353 -10.69 -2.63 -33.95
CA LEU A 353 -11.56 -1.93 -33.00
C LEU A 353 -10.93 -0.64 -32.47
N ILE A 354 -9.63 -0.68 -32.14
CA ILE A 354 -8.90 0.47 -31.63
C ILE A 354 -8.80 1.60 -32.68
N PRO A 355 -8.39 1.34 -33.95
CA PRO A 355 -8.40 2.39 -34.96
C PRO A 355 -9.82 2.87 -35.32
N MET A 356 -10.84 2.01 -35.24
CA MET A 356 -12.24 2.42 -35.46
C MET A 356 -12.77 3.34 -34.34
N LEU A 357 -12.44 3.05 -33.08
CA LEU A 357 -12.77 3.91 -31.93
C LEU A 357 -12.06 5.26 -32.02
N LEU A 358 -10.78 5.27 -32.41
CA LEU A 358 -10.01 6.49 -32.63
C LEU A 358 -10.57 7.32 -33.80
N ALA A 359 -11.01 6.68 -34.89
CA ALA A 359 -11.66 7.36 -36.00
C ALA A 359 -13.00 8.01 -35.61
N LEU A 360 -13.75 7.41 -34.68
CA LEU A 360 -15.01 7.97 -34.16
C LEU A 360 -14.77 9.14 -33.18
N LEU A 361 -13.67 9.10 -32.42
CA LEU A 361 -13.33 10.14 -31.44
C LEU A 361 -12.74 11.40 -32.09
N HIS A 362 -12.02 11.22 -33.20
CA HIS A 362 -11.35 12.29 -33.95
C HIS A 362 -12.25 13.50 -34.31
N PRO A 363 -13.48 13.34 -34.85
CA PRO A 363 -14.36 14.49 -35.13
C PRO A 363 -14.84 15.22 -33.87
N VAL A 364 -15.00 14.51 -32.74
CA VAL A 364 -15.44 15.11 -31.47
C VAL A 364 -14.32 15.97 -30.88
N VAL A 365 -13.08 15.50 -30.93
CA VAL A 365 -11.91 16.27 -30.48
C VAL A 365 -11.68 17.50 -31.35
N LEU A 366 -11.82 17.37 -32.68
CA LEU A 366 -11.69 18.50 -33.62
C LEU A 366 -12.76 19.56 -33.42
N THR A 367 -14.01 19.16 -33.18
CA THR A 367 -15.10 20.10 -32.89
C THR A 367 -14.90 20.80 -31.55
N LEU A 368 -14.43 20.10 -30.51
CA LEU A 368 -14.08 20.70 -29.23
C LEU A 368 -12.95 21.75 -29.39
N LEU A 369 -11.89 21.41 -30.13
CA LEU A 369 -10.78 22.32 -30.41
C LEU A 369 -11.24 23.56 -31.20
N ALA A 370 -12.09 23.38 -32.20
CA ALA A 370 -12.68 24.50 -32.95
C ALA A 370 -13.51 25.42 -32.05
N VAL A 371 -14.31 24.87 -31.13
CA VAL A 371 -15.09 25.65 -30.15
C VAL A 371 -14.17 26.40 -29.18
N LEU A 372 -13.10 25.76 -28.69
CA LEU A 372 -12.12 26.40 -27.81
C LEU A 372 -11.36 27.53 -28.53
N CYS A 373 -10.93 27.30 -29.77
CA CYS A 373 -10.29 28.33 -30.59
C CYS A 373 -11.24 29.49 -30.89
N PHE A 374 -12.51 29.21 -31.18
CA PHE A 374 -13.52 30.24 -31.39
C PHE A 374 -13.80 31.04 -30.10
N ALA A 375 -13.95 30.36 -28.97
CA ALA A 375 -14.13 31.00 -27.67
C ALA A 375 -12.92 31.85 -27.28
N GLY A 376 -11.71 31.32 -27.48
CA GLY A 376 -10.44 32.04 -27.29
C GLY A 376 -10.33 33.27 -28.20
N GLY A 377 -10.70 33.14 -29.48
CA GLY A 377 -10.78 34.23 -30.44
C GLY A 377 -11.77 35.31 -30.02
N VAL A 378 -12.96 34.92 -29.54
CA VAL A 378 -13.96 35.87 -29.01
C VAL A 378 -13.45 36.57 -27.75
N ILE A 379 -12.76 35.87 -26.85
CA ILE A 379 -12.17 36.46 -25.63
C ILE A 379 -11.07 37.45 -26.00
N LEU A 380 -10.16 37.07 -26.91
CA LEU A 380 -9.09 37.94 -27.40
C LEU A 380 -9.63 39.14 -28.15
N TYR A 381 -10.63 38.96 -29.01
CA TYR A 381 -11.31 40.04 -29.72
C TYR A 381 -12.02 40.99 -28.76
N ARG A 382 -12.72 40.47 -27.75
CA ARG A 382 -13.34 41.31 -26.69
C ARG A 382 -12.30 42.07 -25.88
N ARG A 383 -11.15 41.44 -25.57
CA ARG A 383 -10.06 42.07 -24.81
C ARG A 383 -9.36 43.15 -25.65
N TRP A 384 -9.19 42.93 -26.95
CA TRP A 384 -8.62 43.91 -27.88
C TRP A 384 -9.58 45.07 -28.15
N ARG A 385 -10.87 44.78 -28.34
CA ARG A 385 -11.92 45.81 -28.50
C ARG A 385 -12.06 46.66 -27.24
N ARG A 386 -12.03 46.08 -26.03
CA ARG A 386 -12.01 46.85 -24.77
C ARG A 386 -10.81 47.80 -24.70
N ARG A 387 -9.63 47.40 -25.17
CA ARG A 387 -8.45 48.31 -25.23
C ARG A 387 -8.63 49.45 -26.23
N ARG A 388 -9.34 49.21 -27.33
CA ARG A 388 -9.62 50.21 -28.37
C ARG A 388 -10.71 51.20 -27.94
N ASP A 389 -11.75 50.71 -27.26
CA ASP A 389 -12.82 51.54 -26.71
C ASP A 389 -12.33 52.33 -25.45
N SER A 390 -11.37 51.78 -24.68
CA SER A 390 -10.73 52.49 -23.55
C SER A 390 -9.78 53.61 -23.96
N ALA A 391 -9.33 53.65 -25.23
CA ALA A 391 -8.47 54.72 -25.72
C ALA A 391 -9.26 55.97 -26.18
N LEU A 392 -10.59 55.89 -26.24
CA LEU A 392 -11.47 56.96 -26.75
C LEU A 392 -12.56 57.41 -25.75
N ALA A 393 -12.58 56.88 -24.53
CA ALA A 393 -13.48 57.31 -23.47
C ALA A 393 -12.66 57.84 -22.28
N LEU A 394 -12.40 59.15 -22.26
CA LEU A 394 -12.16 59.88 -21.01
C LEU A 394 -13.51 59.99 -20.30
N GLU A 395 -13.92 58.90 -19.67
CA GLU A 395 -14.98 58.91 -18.66
C GLU A 395 -14.32 59.03 -17.30
N VAL A 396 -14.58 60.16 -16.66
CA VAL A 396 -14.31 60.41 -15.24
C VAL A 396 -15.05 59.33 -14.45
N GLN A 397 -14.34 58.32 -13.95
CA GLN A 397 -14.92 57.37 -13.00
C GLN A 397 -15.30 58.14 -11.73
N SER A 398 -16.56 57.97 -11.31
CA SER A 398 -16.98 58.37 -9.97
C SER A 398 -16.01 57.77 -8.93
N PRO A 399 -15.56 58.55 -7.92
CA PRO A 399 -14.57 58.06 -6.97
C PRO A 399 -15.07 56.80 -6.26
N PHE A 400 -14.30 55.72 -6.31
CA PHE A 400 -14.56 54.49 -5.57
C PHE A 400 -14.58 54.79 -4.07
N ASP A 401 -15.73 54.59 -3.44
CA ASP A 401 -15.90 54.80 -1.99
C ASP A 401 -15.41 53.58 -1.21
N TYR A 402 -14.10 53.55 -1.00
CA TYR A 402 -13.41 52.49 -0.28
C TYR A 402 -13.81 52.39 1.21
N ARG A 403 -14.36 53.46 1.81
CA ARG A 403 -14.86 53.43 3.20
C ARG A 403 -16.11 52.58 3.27
N LYS A 404 -17.08 52.86 2.39
CA LYS A 404 -18.30 52.06 2.29
C LYS A 404 -18.01 50.60 1.96
N ALA A 405 -17.09 50.35 1.02
CA ALA A 405 -16.72 48.98 0.65
C ALA A 405 -16.08 48.20 1.83
N ALA A 406 -15.25 48.85 2.65
CA ALA A 406 -14.69 48.24 3.85
C ALA A 406 -15.76 47.99 4.92
N GLU A 407 -16.73 48.90 5.10
CA GLU A 407 -17.86 48.70 6.01
C GLU A 407 -18.74 47.52 5.60
N ASP A 408 -19.03 47.38 4.31
CA ASP A 408 -19.80 46.25 3.76
C ASP A 408 -19.09 44.91 4.04
N LEU A 409 -17.76 44.86 3.92
CA LEU A 409 -16.96 43.68 4.29
C LEU A 409 -17.06 43.35 5.78
N LEU A 410 -17.12 44.34 6.68
CA LEU A 410 -17.32 44.11 8.11
C LEU A 410 -18.72 43.59 8.44
N VAL A 411 -19.75 44.00 7.68
CA VAL A 411 -21.10 43.43 7.80
C VAL A 411 -21.08 41.96 7.38
N MET A 412 -20.42 41.64 6.27
CA MET A 412 -20.27 40.25 5.82
C MET A 412 -19.46 39.41 6.82
N ALA A 413 -18.40 39.97 7.41
CA ALA A 413 -17.60 39.30 8.44
C ALA A 413 -18.46 38.87 9.64
N ALA A 414 -19.31 39.77 10.15
CA ALA A 414 -20.24 39.46 11.24
C ALA A 414 -21.25 38.37 10.85
N ALA A 415 -21.79 38.43 9.63
CA ALA A 415 -22.74 37.44 9.13
C ALA A 415 -22.11 36.04 9.00
N TYR A 416 -20.88 35.93 8.49
CA TYR A 416 -20.17 34.65 8.40
C TYR A 416 -19.89 34.05 9.77
N TYR A 417 -19.50 34.87 10.74
CA TYR A 417 -19.27 34.39 12.10
C TYR A 417 -20.55 33.85 12.74
N ALA A 418 -21.67 34.56 12.61
CA ALA A 418 -22.97 34.13 13.13
C ALA A 418 -23.51 32.84 12.48
N GLN A 419 -23.12 32.58 11.22
CA GLN A 419 -23.49 31.36 10.48
C GLN A 419 -22.60 30.14 10.81
N GLY A 420 -21.73 30.24 11.81
CA GLY A 420 -20.82 29.15 12.18
C GLY A 420 -19.63 28.99 11.22
N ALA A 421 -19.30 30.02 10.44
CA ALA A 421 -18.14 30.06 9.55
C ALA A 421 -17.08 31.08 10.04
N PRO A 422 -16.45 30.85 11.20
CA PRO A 422 -15.54 31.82 11.82
C PRO A 422 -14.33 32.14 10.95
N GLN A 423 -13.78 31.16 10.23
CA GLN A 423 -12.65 31.37 9.30
C GLN A 423 -12.97 32.44 8.25
N ARG A 424 -14.18 32.40 7.66
CA ARG A 424 -14.64 33.41 6.69
C ARG A 424 -14.92 34.75 7.35
N GLY A 425 -15.40 34.74 8.59
CA GLY A 425 -15.60 35.94 9.39
C GLY A 425 -14.29 36.69 9.63
N TYR A 426 -13.28 36.01 10.15
CA TYR A 426 -11.95 36.57 10.40
C TYR A 426 -11.25 37.00 9.10
N GLY A 427 -11.34 36.20 8.03
CA GLY A 427 -10.77 36.57 6.73
C GLY A 427 -11.41 37.83 6.12
N SER A 428 -12.75 37.94 6.17
CA SER A 428 -13.47 39.13 5.68
C SER A 428 -13.14 40.39 6.51
N ALA A 429 -12.92 40.25 7.82
CA ALA A 429 -12.50 41.36 8.68
C ALA A 429 -11.07 41.83 8.36
N GLY A 430 -10.16 40.90 8.09
CA GLY A 430 -8.80 41.21 7.65
C GLY A 430 -8.78 41.86 6.25
N GLU A 431 -9.64 41.40 5.34
CA GLU A 431 -9.80 42.00 4.01
C GLU A 431 -10.36 43.43 4.09
N ALA A 432 -11.35 43.68 4.95
CA ALA A 432 -11.88 45.03 5.18
C ALA A 432 -10.78 46.02 5.61
N LEU A 433 -9.93 45.61 6.55
CA LEU A 433 -8.82 46.42 7.04
C LEU A 433 -7.78 46.66 5.95
N ARG A 434 -7.38 45.62 5.21
CA ARG A 434 -6.42 45.74 4.10
C ARG A 434 -6.93 46.67 3.00
N LEU A 435 -8.19 46.49 2.57
CA LEU A 435 -8.83 47.34 1.56
C LEU A 435 -8.81 48.81 1.99
N PHE A 436 -9.23 49.09 3.22
CA PHE A 436 -9.27 50.46 3.72
C PHE A 436 -7.88 51.10 3.74
N LEU A 437 -6.89 50.42 4.32
CA LEU A 437 -5.54 50.96 4.44
C LEU A 437 -4.85 51.13 3.09
N SER A 438 -5.06 50.19 2.17
CA SER A 438 -4.54 50.23 0.79
C SER A 438 -5.01 51.47 0.04
N TYR A 439 -6.30 51.81 0.14
CA TYR A 439 -6.84 53.01 -0.52
C TYR A 439 -6.57 54.31 0.24
N HIS A 440 -6.52 54.25 1.58
CA HIS A 440 -6.37 55.43 2.42
C HIS A 440 -4.93 55.94 2.45
N TYR A 441 -3.97 55.04 2.65
CA TYR A 441 -2.54 55.35 2.76
C TYR A 441 -1.72 55.01 1.51
N GLY A 442 -2.30 54.28 0.55
CA GLY A 442 -1.66 53.88 -0.70
C GLY A 442 -2.45 54.26 -1.95
N ASP A 443 -2.23 53.49 -3.01
CA ASP A 443 -2.84 53.62 -4.34
C ASP A 443 -3.98 52.63 -4.58
N GLY A 444 -4.37 51.85 -3.57
CA GLY A 444 -5.41 50.81 -3.67
C GLY A 444 -4.93 49.48 -4.26
N THR A 445 -3.61 49.29 -4.49
CA THR A 445 -3.06 48.05 -5.07
C THR A 445 -2.55 47.04 -4.03
N SER A 446 -2.28 47.48 -2.79
CA SER A 446 -1.84 46.60 -1.70
C SER A 446 -2.94 45.61 -1.34
N SER A 447 -2.64 44.31 -1.42
CA SER A 447 -3.60 43.22 -1.20
C SER A 447 -3.17 42.27 -0.08
N THR A 448 -1.91 42.34 0.36
CA THR A 448 -1.34 41.47 1.40
C THR A 448 -1.08 42.20 2.72
N ASP A 449 -1.00 41.47 3.83
CA ASP A 449 -0.70 42.02 5.15
C ASP A 449 0.64 42.76 5.16
N GLN A 450 1.66 42.22 4.48
CA GLN A 450 2.99 42.83 4.40
C GLN A 450 3.00 44.15 3.61
N GLU A 451 2.29 44.18 2.48
CA GLU A 451 2.17 45.41 1.67
C GLU A 451 1.43 46.51 2.42
N VAL A 452 0.37 46.15 3.14
CA VAL A 452 -0.42 47.12 3.91
C VAL A 452 0.33 47.63 5.14
N LEU A 453 1.13 46.79 5.81
CA LEU A 453 1.99 47.20 6.93
C LEU A 453 3.19 48.06 6.50
N ALA A 454 3.58 48.01 5.22
CA ALA A 454 4.62 48.87 4.65
C ALA A 454 4.12 50.29 4.31
N LEU A 455 2.80 50.51 4.30
CA LEU A 455 2.22 51.84 4.12
C LEU A 455 2.48 52.72 5.35
N PRO A 456 2.46 54.06 5.22
CA PRO A 456 2.67 54.99 6.34
C PRO A 456 1.43 55.06 7.26
N VAL A 457 1.02 53.91 7.81
CA VAL A 457 -0.13 53.75 8.70
C VAL A 457 0.22 54.24 10.10
N GLY A 458 0.17 55.56 10.32
CA GLY A 458 0.42 56.19 11.63
C GLY A 458 1.81 55.94 12.21
N GLN A 459 2.10 56.50 13.40
CA GLN A 459 3.35 56.22 14.13
C GLN A 459 3.08 55.43 15.42
N GLY A 460 3.93 54.46 15.72
CA GLY A 460 3.94 53.75 17.00
C GLY A 460 2.73 52.84 17.24
N ALA A 461 1.85 53.22 18.17
CA ALA A 461 0.82 52.35 18.73
C ALA A 461 -0.26 51.91 17.73
N ASP A 462 -0.54 52.70 16.70
CA ASP A 462 -1.58 52.37 15.71
C ASP A 462 -1.13 51.33 14.70
N LEU A 463 0.17 51.34 14.33
CA LEU A 463 0.76 50.29 13.49
C LEU A 463 0.76 48.94 14.21
N LEU A 464 1.07 48.92 15.50
CA LEU A 464 1.02 47.70 16.34
C LEU A 464 -0.40 47.13 16.44
N LYS A 465 -1.42 47.99 16.57
CA LYS A 465 -2.83 47.57 16.57
C LYS A 465 -3.24 46.94 15.24
N VAL A 466 -2.86 47.56 14.12
CA VAL A 466 -3.15 47.02 12.76
C VAL A 466 -2.48 45.67 12.56
N GLN A 467 -1.19 45.56 12.92
CA GLN A 467 -0.45 44.30 12.83
C GLN A 467 -1.09 43.20 13.67
N MET A 468 -1.48 43.51 14.91
CA MET A 468 -2.14 42.55 15.80
C MET A 468 -3.46 42.06 15.20
N ILE A 469 -4.29 42.96 14.67
CA ILE A 469 -5.57 42.59 14.04
C ILE A 469 -5.36 41.66 12.85
N LEU A 470 -4.45 42.02 11.92
CA LEU A 470 -4.17 41.19 10.75
C LEU A 470 -3.62 39.83 11.13
N GLN A 471 -2.72 39.77 12.12
CA GLN A 471 -2.17 38.51 12.61
C GLN A 471 -3.25 37.61 13.24
N ARG A 472 -4.16 38.18 14.03
CA ARG A 472 -5.28 37.42 14.63
C ARG A 472 -6.24 36.89 13.57
N CYS A 473 -6.58 37.70 12.57
CA CYS A 473 -7.36 37.26 11.41
C CYS A 473 -6.69 36.09 10.69
N SER A 474 -5.40 36.20 10.38
CA SER A 474 -4.63 35.19 9.67
C SER A 474 -4.48 33.87 10.46
N LEU A 475 -4.38 33.93 11.79
CA LEU A 475 -4.30 32.72 12.65
C LEU A 475 -5.60 31.90 12.61
N VAL A 476 -6.76 32.55 12.61
CA VAL A 476 -8.05 31.84 12.55
C VAL A 476 -8.37 31.40 11.12
N GLU A 477 -8.05 32.23 10.12
CA GLU A 477 -8.30 31.92 8.70
C GLU A 477 -7.44 30.76 8.20
N PHE A 478 -6.13 30.77 8.50
CA PHE A 478 -5.17 29.84 7.90
C PHE A 478 -4.58 28.82 8.89
N ALA A 479 -4.39 29.19 10.17
CA ALA A 479 -3.67 28.36 11.14
C ALA A 479 -4.59 27.51 12.04
N LYS A 480 -5.89 27.42 11.72
CA LYS A 480 -6.91 26.66 12.49
C LYS A 480 -6.94 27.01 13.99
N TRP A 481 -6.57 28.24 14.34
CA TRP A 481 -6.66 28.71 15.72
C TRP A 481 -8.12 28.73 16.20
N SER A 482 -8.35 28.44 17.48
CA SER A 482 -9.71 28.40 18.03
C SER A 482 -10.33 29.81 18.02
N PRO A 483 -11.47 30.01 17.35
CA PRO A 483 -12.10 31.31 17.27
C PRO A 483 -12.69 31.72 18.62
N ASP A 484 -12.43 32.96 19.04
CA ASP A 484 -13.01 33.57 20.23
C ASP A 484 -14.01 34.65 19.82
N ALA A 485 -15.20 34.65 20.43
CA ALA A 485 -16.30 35.54 20.06
C ALA A 485 -16.11 36.97 20.56
N GLU A 486 -15.49 37.15 21.74
CA GLU A 486 -15.20 38.45 22.32
C GLU A 486 -14.04 39.12 21.55
N GLU A 487 -13.01 38.34 21.21
CA GLU A 487 -11.90 38.75 20.35
C GLU A 487 -12.39 39.17 18.96
N PHE A 488 -13.27 38.38 18.34
CA PHE A 488 -13.82 38.72 17.02
C PHE A 488 -14.64 40.02 17.05
N ALA A 489 -15.50 40.19 18.06
CA ALA A 489 -16.25 41.42 18.25
C ALA A 489 -15.32 42.63 18.48
N GLY A 490 -14.25 42.42 19.25
CA GLY A 490 -13.19 43.41 19.48
C GLY A 490 -12.48 43.81 18.19
N ILE A 491 -12.16 42.85 17.31
CA ILE A 491 -11.56 43.10 15.99
C ILE A 491 -12.50 43.94 15.12
N LEU A 492 -13.78 43.57 15.02
CA LEU A 492 -14.74 44.35 14.22
C LEU A 492 -14.88 45.79 14.73
N ALA A 493 -14.93 45.98 16.06
CA ALA A 493 -14.99 47.30 16.67
C ALA A 493 -13.71 48.12 16.39
N ALA A 494 -12.54 47.48 16.48
CA ALA A 494 -11.26 48.12 16.22
C ALA A 494 -11.12 48.55 14.75
N VAL A 495 -11.48 47.70 13.79
CA VAL A 495 -11.43 48.04 12.36
C VAL A 495 -12.42 49.17 12.04
N ARG A 496 -13.64 49.16 12.59
CA ARG A 496 -14.58 50.29 12.45
C ARG A 496 -14.02 51.59 13.03
N GLY A 497 -13.34 51.50 14.18
CA GLY A 497 -12.65 52.64 14.79
C GLY A 497 -11.60 53.23 13.85
N ILE A 498 -10.74 52.38 13.28
CA ILE A 498 -9.71 52.79 12.31
C ILE A 498 -10.33 53.47 11.08
N ILE A 499 -11.41 52.91 10.53
CA ILE A 499 -12.11 53.50 9.38
C ILE A 499 -12.67 54.87 9.76
N ARG A 500 -13.36 54.99 10.90
CA ARG A 500 -14.02 56.23 11.33
C ARG A 500 -13.04 57.34 11.71
N ASP A 501 -11.98 56.99 12.42
CA ASP A 501 -11.06 57.95 13.03
C ASP A 501 -10.00 58.46 12.03
N ALA A 502 -9.86 57.80 10.88
CA ALA A 502 -9.04 58.28 9.78
C ALA A 502 -9.65 59.54 9.12
N GLY A 503 -8.89 60.63 9.04
CA GLY A 503 -9.29 61.89 8.39
C GLY A 503 -9.48 61.79 6.86
N PRO A 504 -9.76 62.90 6.14
CA PRO A 504 -9.78 62.89 4.68
C PRO A 504 -8.38 62.53 4.12
N LYS A 505 -8.34 61.77 3.01
CA LYS A 505 -7.08 61.36 2.36
C LYS A 505 -6.21 62.59 2.10
N SER A 506 -5.00 62.63 2.66
CA SER A 506 -4.08 63.76 2.41
C SER A 506 -3.70 63.76 0.93
N GLY A 507 -4.18 64.76 0.19
CA GLY A 507 -3.83 64.94 -1.21
C GLY A 507 -2.34 65.20 -1.36
N LYS A 508 -1.68 64.37 -2.17
CA LYS A 508 -0.42 64.71 -2.82
C LYS A 508 -0.68 64.91 -4.29
#